data_AF-A0A261Q2C3-F1
#
_entry.id   AF-A0A261Q2C3-F1
#
_cell.length_a   1.000
_cell.length_b   1.000
_cell.length_c   1.000
_cell.angle_alpha   90.00
_cell.angle_beta   90.00
_cell.angle_gamma   90.00
#
_symmetry.space_group_name_H-M   'P 1'
#
loop_
_entity.id
_entity.type
_entity.pdbx_description
1 polymer ?
#
loop_
_entity_poly.entity_id
_entity_poly.type
_entity_poly.pdbx_seq_one_letter_code
_entity_poly.pdbx_strand_id
1 'polypeptide(L)'
;MTAYLNLRNLFDLFCIAQGITTAGRLLLQPRRSAHRWLALLIVGLTCQVIDYFLSRSGIYYRNRWLYFSPLFFSWGFGAFVYGYVRARTTPTQPFTSWHFVPLALQILFYLILVFQPLPTKAWFWLTVHKPYTRYVEYYVSGLLMLSYLYLS
;
A
#
# COMPACT_ATOMS: atom_id res chain seq x y z
N MET A 1 5.70 -37.42 3.82
CA MET A 1 5.64 -36.02 3.36
C MET A 1 5.22 -35.16 4.56
N THR A 2 6.16 -34.55 5.27
CA THR A 2 5.85 -33.60 6.34
C THR A 2 5.51 -32.26 5.70
N ALA A 3 4.23 -31.90 5.69
CA ALA A 3 3.80 -30.58 5.25
C ALA A 3 4.32 -29.53 6.25
N TYR A 4 5.36 -28.79 5.87
CA TYR A 4 5.86 -27.68 6.67
C TYR A 4 4.88 -26.51 6.56
N LEU A 5 3.99 -26.39 7.56
CA LEU A 5 3.00 -25.33 7.61
C LEU A 5 3.60 -24.09 8.26
N ASN A 6 3.91 -23.08 7.44
CA ASN A 6 4.37 -21.79 7.94
C ASN A 6 3.16 -20.97 8.42
N LEU A 7 2.93 -20.96 9.74
CA LEU A 7 1.81 -20.25 10.38
C LEU A 7 1.74 -18.77 10.00
N ARG A 8 2.88 -18.13 9.75
CA ARG A 8 2.93 -16.71 9.37
C ARG A 8 2.42 -16.49 7.95
N ASN A 9 2.82 -17.34 7.01
CA ASN A 9 2.31 -17.27 5.64
C ASN A 9 0.81 -17.58 5.60
N LEU A 10 0.34 -18.51 6.44
CA LEU A 10 -1.09 -18.78 6.59
C LEU A 10 -1.85 -17.56 7.13
N PHE A 11 -1.30 -16.87 8.12
CA PHE A 11 -1.86 -15.62 8.65
C PHE A 11 -1.89 -14.52 7.59
N ASP A 12 -0.80 -14.32 6.84
CA ASP A 12 -0.75 -13.34 5.76
C ASP A 12 -1.83 -13.65 4.70
N LEU A 13 -2.04 -14.91 4.32
CA LEU A 13 -3.12 -15.34 3.41
C LEU A 13 -4.52 -15.06 3.97
N PHE A 14 -4.74 -15.32 5.26
CA PHE A 14 -6.00 -14.99 5.92
C PHE A 14 -6.25 -13.48 5.87
N CYS A 15 -5.26 -12.66 6.21
CA CYS A 15 -5.36 -11.20 6.12
C CYS A 15 -5.65 -10.72 4.69
N ILE A 16 -5.01 -11.31 3.68
CA ILE A 16 -5.27 -10.99 2.27
C ILE A 16 -6.72 -11.31 1.89
N ALA A 17 -7.20 -12.51 2.23
CA ALA A 17 -8.59 -12.91 1.96
C ALA A 17 -9.60 -11.99 2.66
N GLN A 18 -9.37 -11.66 3.93
CA GLN A 18 -10.23 -10.72 4.68
C GLN A 18 -10.18 -9.30 4.09
N GLY A 19 -8.99 -8.83 3.70
CA GLY A 19 -8.78 -7.53 3.09
C GLY A 19 -9.52 -7.38 1.76
N ILE A 20 -9.36 -8.35 0.85
CA ILE A 20 -10.03 -8.36 -0.46
C ILE A 20 -11.55 -8.42 -0.30
N THR A 21 -12.06 -9.33 0.53
CA THR A 21 -13.51 -9.49 0.73
C THR A 21 -14.13 -8.24 1.38
N THR A 22 -13.45 -7.65 2.37
CA THR A 22 -13.91 -6.42 3.04
C THR A 22 -13.89 -5.22 2.09
N ALA A 23 -12.79 -5.00 1.37
CA ALA A 23 -12.70 -3.93 0.37
C ALA A 23 -13.76 -4.08 -0.72
N GLY A 24 -13.93 -5.30 -1.25
CA GLY A 24 -14.96 -5.60 -2.25
C GLY A 24 -16.36 -5.27 -1.72
N ARG A 25 -16.70 -5.71 -0.51
CA ARG A 25 -17.99 -5.41 0.12
C ARG A 25 -18.20 -3.90 0.31
N LEU A 26 -17.17 -3.16 0.72
CA LEU A 26 -17.26 -1.71 0.89
C LEU A 26 -17.47 -0.96 -0.43
N LEU A 27 -16.83 -1.42 -1.52
CA LEU A 27 -16.99 -0.83 -2.86
C LEU A 27 -18.35 -1.13 -3.49
N LEU A 28 -18.91 -2.31 -3.23
CA LEU A 28 -20.21 -2.74 -3.75
C LEU A 28 -21.40 -2.10 -3.03
N GLN A 29 -21.20 -1.49 -1.86
CA GLN A 29 -22.29 -0.85 -1.13
C GLN A 29 -22.68 0.49 -1.78
N PRO A 30 -23.94 0.68 -2.18
CA PRO A 30 -24.39 1.92 -2.78
C PRO A 30 -24.37 3.07 -1.77
N ARG A 31 -23.96 4.26 -2.23
CA ARG A 31 -24.25 5.59 -1.63
C ARG A 31 -23.53 5.99 -0.34
N ARG A 32 -22.38 5.41 0.02
CA ARG A 32 -21.54 5.97 1.09
C ARG A 32 -20.14 6.31 0.59
N SER A 33 -19.91 7.60 0.32
CA SER A 33 -18.59 8.15 -0.03
C SER A 33 -17.51 7.72 0.99
N ALA A 34 -17.84 7.70 2.27
CA ALA A 34 -16.97 7.19 3.34
C ALA A 34 -16.53 5.73 3.12
N HIS A 35 -17.42 4.84 2.67
CA HIS A 35 -17.06 3.43 2.45
C HIS A 35 -16.02 3.28 1.34
N ARG A 36 -16.04 4.13 0.32
CA ARG A 36 -15.03 4.12 -0.75
C ARG A 36 -13.64 4.49 -0.22
N TRP A 37 -13.56 5.51 0.64
CA TRP A 37 -12.30 5.91 1.28
C TRP A 37 -11.74 4.81 2.17
N LEU A 38 -12.60 4.18 2.97
CA LEU A 38 -12.20 3.05 3.79
C LEU A 38 -11.77 1.87 2.92
N ALA A 39 -12.48 1.59 1.82
CA ALA A 39 -12.10 0.52 0.90
C ALA A 39 -10.72 0.76 0.29
N LEU A 40 -10.40 1.98 -0.14
CA LEU A 40 -9.08 2.32 -0.67
C LEU A 40 -7.97 2.12 0.36
N LEU A 41 -8.22 2.48 1.63
CA LEU A 41 -7.29 2.20 2.72
C LEU A 41 -7.07 0.69 2.89
N ILE A 42 -8.15 -0.09 2.92
CA ILE A 42 -8.07 -1.55 3.04
C ILE A 42 -7.34 -2.18 1.85
N VAL A 43 -7.59 -1.71 0.62
CA VAL A 43 -6.86 -2.16 -0.58
C VAL A 43 -5.37 -1.88 -0.42
N GLY A 44 -4.99 -0.66 -0.04
CA GLY A 44 -3.59 -0.28 0.15
C GLY A 44 -2.88 -1.13 1.21
N LEU A 45 -3.52 -1.36 2.36
CA LEU A 45 -3.00 -2.25 3.41
C LEU A 45 -2.91 -3.70 2.93
N THR A 46 -3.90 -4.17 2.17
CA THR A 46 -3.91 -5.52 1.61
C THR A 46 -2.76 -5.72 0.63
N CYS A 47 -2.52 -4.76 -0.26
CA CYS A 47 -1.35 -4.77 -1.16
C CYS A 47 -0.03 -4.87 -0.38
N GLN A 48 0.10 -4.12 0.72
CA GLN A 48 1.29 -4.20 1.57
C GLN A 48 1.46 -5.58 2.23
N VAL A 49 0.37 -6.22 2.65
CA VAL A 49 0.42 -7.61 3.16
C VAL A 49 0.78 -8.60 2.04
N ILE A 50 0.27 -8.41 0.82
CA ILE A 50 0.66 -9.20 -0.35
C ILE A 50 2.17 -9.07 -0.59
N ASP A 51 2.74 -7.87 -0.54
CA ASP A 51 4.19 -7.67 -0.68
C ASP A 51 4.99 -8.46 0.37
N TYR A 52 4.56 -8.40 1.63
CA TYR A 52 5.18 -9.18 2.72
C TYR A 52 5.09 -10.68 2.49
N PHE A 53 3.93 -11.16 2.05
CA PHE A 53 3.73 -12.57 1.70
C PHE A 53 4.66 -13.00 0.57
N LEU A 54 4.73 -12.23 -0.53
CA LEU A 54 5.57 -12.52 -1.69
C LEU A 54 7.07 -12.57 -1.34
N SER A 55 7.51 -11.67 -0.45
CA SER A 55 8.87 -11.65 0.06
C SER A 55 9.18 -12.89 0.91
N ARG A 56 8.35 -13.20 1.91
CA ARG A 56 8.59 -14.28 2.89
C ARG A 56 8.37 -15.68 2.35
N SER A 57 7.45 -15.84 1.40
CA SER A 57 7.20 -17.12 0.73
C SER A 57 8.30 -17.50 -0.26
N GLY A 58 9.26 -16.60 -0.51
CA GLY A 58 10.33 -16.80 -1.50
C GLY A 58 9.86 -16.63 -2.95
N ILE A 59 8.63 -16.15 -3.19
CA ILE A 59 8.11 -15.91 -4.54
C ILE A 59 8.96 -14.86 -5.26
N TYR A 60 9.34 -13.77 -4.60
CA TYR A 60 10.26 -12.78 -5.18
C TYR A 60 11.65 -13.34 -5.49
N TYR A 61 12.14 -14.30 -4.68
CA TYR A 61 13.43 -14.95 -4.96
C TYR A 61 13.38 -15.79 -6.24
N ARG A 62 12.28 -16.53 -6.44
CA ARG A 62 12.05 -17.36 -7.64
C ARG A 62 11.71 -16.52 -8.87
N ASN A 63 11.00 -15.41 -8.68
CA ASN A 63 10.49 -14.53 -9.73
C ASN A 63 11.08 -13.12 -9.57
N ARG A 64 12.39 -12.99 -9.83
CA ARG A 64 13.14 -11.75 -9.57
C ARG A 64 12.64 -10.54 -10.37
N TRP A 65 11.91 -10.77 -11.45
CA TRP A 65 11.27 -9.72 -12.24
C TRP A 65 10.18 -8.98 -11.47
N LEU A 66 9.59 -9.59 -10.44
CA LEU A 66 8.62 -8.98 -9.52
C LEU A 66 9.24 -8.05 -8.47
N TYR A 67 10.57 -7.94 -8.37
CA TYR A 67 11.16 -6.98 -7.44
C TYR A 67 10.73 -5.55 -7.78
N PHE A 68 10.43 -4.78 -6.73
CA PHE A 68 9.82 -3.44 -6.79
C PHE A 68 8.40 -3.42 -7.37
N SER A 69 7.63 -4.51 -7.27
CA SER A 69 6.20 -4.49 -7.60
C SER A 69 5.48 -3.35 -6.86
N PRO A 70 4.60 -2.58 -7.53
CA PRO A 70 3.88 -1.47 -6.93
C PRO A 70 2.78 -2.01 -6.03
N LEU A 71 3.16 -2.44 -4.82
CA LEU A 71 2.25 -2.95 -3.80
C LEU A 71 2.35 -2.16 -2.49
N PHE A 72 3.28 -1.21 -2.43
CA PHE A 72 3.53 -0.36 -1.28
C PHE A 72 3.04 1.07 -1.55
N PHE A 73 1.93 1.44 -0.91
CA PHE A 73 1.20 2.69 -1.17
C PHE A 73 0.99 3.54 0.09
N SER A 74 1.92 3.44 1.04
CA SER A 74 1.75 4.01 2.37
C SER A 74 1.67 5.54 2.40
N TRP A 75 2.12 6.24 1.37
CA TRP A 75 1.96 7.71 1.25
C TRP A 75 0.51 8.13 1.00
N GLY A 76 -0.36 7.21 0.57
CA GLY A 76 -1.79 7.46 0.41
C GLY A 76 -2.63 7.27 1.68
N PHE A 77 -2.12 6.58 2.70
CA PHE A 77 -2.95 6.13 3.83
C PHE A 77 -3.57 7.29 4.61
N GLY A 78 -2.80 8.32 4.92
CA GLY A 78 -3.31 9.51 5.60
C GLY A 78 -4.42 10.21 4.81
N ALA A 79 -4.26 10.35 3.49
CA ALA A 79 -5.27 10.96 2.62
C ALA A 79 -6.57 10.13 2.59
N PHE A 80 -6.48 8.80 2.62
CA PHE A 80 -7.66 7.93 2.70
C PHE A 80 -8.39 8.06 4.05
N VAL A 81 -7.64 8.15 5.16
CA VAL A 81 -8.22 8.38 6.50
C VAL A 81 -8.92 9.74 6.55
N TYR A 82 -8.25 10.80 6.10
CA TYR A 82 -8.82 12.14 6.02
C TYR A 82 -10.08 12.19 5.14
N GLY A 83 -10.03 11.55 3.96
CA GLY A 83 -11.19 11.43 3.09
C GLY A 83 -12.36 10.69 3.75
N TYR A 84 -12.07 9.63 4.52
CA TYR A 84 -13.07 8.90 5.29
C TYR A 84 -13.73 9.80 6.35
N VAL A 85 -12.93 10.50 7.17
CA VAL A 85 -13.45 11.39 8.22
C VAL A 85 -14.29 12.50 7.62
N ARG A 86 -13.79 13.20 6.61
CA ARG A 86 -14.54 14.28 5.95
C ARG A 86 -15.83 13.83 5.28
N ALA A 87 -15.84 12.65 4.67
CA ALA A 87 -17.05 12.08 4.10
C ALA A 87 -18.11 11.75 5.16
N ARG A 88 -17.73 11.65 6.44
CA ARG A 88 -18.63 11.40 7.58
C ARG A 88 -19.05 12.69 8.29
N THR A 89 -18.14 13.66 8.42
CA THR A 89 -18.37 14.89 9.19
C THR A 89 -18.86 16.06 8.34
N THR A 90 -18.33 16.22 7.13
CA THR A 90 -18.60 17.38 6.24
C THR A 90 -18.81 16.93 4.78
N PRO A 91 -19.88 16.17 4.48
CA PRO A 91 -20.06 15.49 3.19
C PRO A 91 -20.26 16.44 1.99
N THR A 92 -20.58 17.72 2.22
CA THR A 92 -20.86 18.73 1.19
C THR A 92 -19.60 19.46 0.72
N GLN A 93 -18.50 19.38 1.47
CA GLN A 93 -17.28 20.11 1.13
C GLN A 93 -16.43 19.29 0.14
N PRO A 94 -15.93 19.90 -0.95
CA PRO A 94 -15.17 19.17 -1.97
C PRO A 94 -13.87 18.58 -1.40
N PHE A 95 -13.52 17.38 -1.86
CA PHE A 95 -12.23 16.76 -1.61
C PHE A 95 -11.28 17.08 -2.75
N THR A 96 -10.20 17.79 -2.46
CA THR A 96 -9.26 18.25 -3.49
C THR A 96 -8.32 17.12 -3.91
N SER A 97 -8.09 16.96 -5.20
CA SER A 97 -7.23 15.88 -5.76
C SER A 97 -5.75 16.03 -5.38
N TRP A 98 -5.29 17.21 -4.94
CA TRP A 98 -3.91 17.46 -4.49
C TRP A 98 -3.46 16.51 -3.38
N HIS A 99 -4.37 15.98 -2.56
CA HIS A 99 -4.05 15.01 -1.51
C HIS A 99 -3.51 13.68 -2.04
N PHE A 100 -3.71 13.39 -3.34
CA PHE A 100 -3.20 12.19 -4.00
C PHE A 100 -1.83 12.36 -4.63
N VAL A 101 -1.24 13.55 -4.65
CA VAL A 101 0.09 13.77 -5.23
C VAL A 101 1.15 12.86 -4.60
N PRO A 102 1.25 12.72 -3.25
CA PRO A 102 2.21 11.80 -2.65
C PRO A 102 2.01 10.35 -3.11
N LEU A 103 0.76 9.87 -3.14
CA LEU A 103 0.43 8.53 -3.62
C LEU A 103 0.84 8.34 -5.09
N ALA A 104 0.53 9.30 -5.96
CA ALA A 104 0.86 9.23 -7.38
C ALA A 104 2.38 9.19 -7.60
N LEU A 105 3.15 9.99 -6.86
CA LEU A 105 4.61 9.98 -6.90
C LEU A 105 5.16 8.61 -6.47
N GLN A 106 4.62 8.02 -5.40
CA GLN A 106 5.04 6.70 -4.93
C GLN A 106 4.71 5.60 -5.97
N ILE A 107 3.51 5.62 -6.56
CA ILE A 107 3.12 4.69 -7.63
C ILE A 107 4.08 4.81 -8.82
N LEU A 108 4.34 6.04 -9.28
CA LEU A 108 5.22 6.30 -10.41
C LEU A 108 6.64 5.79 -10.14
N PHE A 109 7.15 6.04 -8.93
CA PHE A 109 8.46 5.54 -8.50
C PHE A 109 8.58 4.01 -8.63
N TYR A 110 7.62 3.25 -8.09
CA TYR A 110 7.62 1.79 -8.19
C TYR A 110 7.38 1.29 -9.61
N LEU A 111 6.51 1.94 -10.39
CA LEU A 111 6.29 1.58 -11.79
C LEU A 111 7.57 1.76 -12.62
N ILE A 112 8.31 2.84 -12.43
CA ILE A 112 9.59 3.03 -13.13
C ILE A 112 10.56 1.90 -12.78
N LEU A 113 10.68 1.55 -11.49
CA LEU A 113 11.60 0.53 -11.02
C LEU A 113 11.22 -0.89 -11.46
N VAL A 114 9.94 -1.26 -11.42
CA VAL A 114 9.49 -2.62 -11.74
C VAL A 114 9.80 -3.01 -13.18
N PHE A 115 9.86 -2.05 -14.10
CA PHE A 115 10.22 -2.31 -15.51
C PHE A 115 11.73 -2.25 -15.78
N GLN A 116 12.57 -1.93 -14.80
CA GLN A 116 14.02 -1.93 -14.99
C GLN A 116 14.60 -3.35 -15.06
N PRO A 117 15.72 -3.54 -15.77
CA PRO A 117 16.48 -4.79 -15.74
C PRO A 117 16.91 -5.17 -14.31
N LEU A 118 17.03 -6.48 -14.05
CA LEU A 118 17.43 -6.99 -12.74
C LEU A 118 18.76 -6.40 -12.21
N PRO A 119 19.82 -6.21 -13.03
CA PRO A 119 21.05 -5.57 -12.54
C PRO A 119 20.81 -4.14 -12.02
N THR A 120 20.00 -3.35 -12.72
CA THR A 120 19.62 -1.98 -12.32
C THR A 120 18.83 -2.01 -11.01
N LYS A 121 17.85 -2.91 -10.88
CA LYS A 121 17.09 -3.10 -9.64
C LYS A 121 18.00 -3.48 -8.47
N ALA A 122 18.94 -4.39 -8.68
CA ALA A 122 19.86 -4.84 -7.64
C ALA A 122 20.82 -3.73 -7.20
N TRP A 123 21.39 -2.99 -8.15
CA TRP A 123 22.21 -1.81 -7.85
C TRP A 123 21.42 -0.75 -7.09
N PHE A 124 20.21 -0.43 -7.56
CA PHE A 124 19.34 0.55 -6.91
C PHE A 124 19.00 0.10 -5.48
N TRP A 125 18.66 -1.18 -5.29
CA TRP A 125 18.39 -1.76 -3.98
C TRP A 125 19.55 -1.56 -3.00
N LEU A 126 20.76 -1.93 -3.40
CA LEU A 126 21.94 -1.91 -2.53
C LEU A 126 22.47 -0.50 -2.28
N THR A 127 22.51 0.34 -3.31
CA THR A 127 23.19 1.64 -3.29
C THR A 127 22.26 2.78 -2.89
N VAL A 128 20.97 2.69 -3.19
CA VAL A 128 20.02 3.81 -3.06
C VAL A 128 18.87 3.48 -2.11
N HIS A 129 18.16 2.39 -2.34
CA HIS A 129 16.93 2.10 -1.62
C HIS A 129 17.16 1.68 -0.17
N LYS A 130 17.99 0.65 0.04
CA LYS A 130 18.31 0.15 1.38
C LYS A 130 18.91 1.23 2.29
N PRO A 131 19.87 2.07 1.85
CA PRO A 131 20.45 3.10 2.71
C PRO A 131 19.61 4.37 2.84
N TYR A 132 18.83 4.76 1.83
CA TYR A 132 18.17 6.07 1.81
C TYR A 132 16.67 5.99 1.59
N THR A 133 16.21 5.55 0.40
CA THR A 133 14.79 5.75 0.04
C THR A 133 13.83 4.94 0.90
N ARG A 134 14.25 3.80 1.46
CA ARG A 134 13.48 3.06 2.47
C ARG A 134 13.14 3.92 3.70
N TYR A 135 14.08 4.70 4.20
CA TYR A 135 13.85 5.57 5.37
C TYR A 135 13.00 6.76 5.00
N VAL A 136 13.25 7.37 3.83
CA VAL A 136 12.41 8.45 3.29
C VAL A 136 10.97 7.97 3.22
N GLU A 137 10.72 6.80 2.64
CA GLU A 137 9.37 6.24 2.57
C GLU A 137 8.75 6.08 3.94
N TYR A 138 9.47 5.49 4.90
CA TYR A 138 8.97 5.27 6.26
C TYR A 138 8.59 6.58 6.96
N TYR A 139 9.49 7.57 6.99
CA TYR A 139 9.26 8.83 7.69
C TYR A 139 8.21 9.71 7.00
N VAL A 140 8.22 9.76 5.66
CA VAL A 140 7.22 10.50 4.89
C VAL A 140 5.83 9.90 5.11
N SER A 141 5.69 8.57 5.13
CA SER A 141 4.41 7.92 5.47
C SER A 141 3.90 8.34 6.83
N GLY A 142 4.76 8.35 7.85
CA GLY A 142 4.41 8.78 9.20
C GLY A 142 3.99 10.25 9.24
N LEU A 143 4.77 11.13 8.63
CA LEU A 143 4.51 12.56 8.58
C LEU A 143 3.21 12.90 7.84
N LEU A 144 2.94 12.23 6.70
CA LEU A 144 1.69 12.38 5.97
C LEU A 144 0.51 11.90 6.81
N MET A 145 0.61 10.72 7.43
CA MET A 145 -0.43 10.21 8.31
C MET A 145 -0.75 11.19 9.44
N LEU A 146 0.26 11.67 10.17
CA LEU A 146 0.07 12.62 11.27
C LEU A 146 -0.51 13.95 10.80
N SER A 147 -0.02 14.49 9.68
CA SER A 147 -0.55 15.72 9.09
C SER A 147 -2.03 15.59 8.75
N TYR A 148 -2.43 14.48 8.15
CA TYR A 148 -3.83 14.24 7.79
C TYR A 148 -4.73 13.98 8.99
N LEU A 149 -4.21 13.33 10.03
CA LEU A 149 -4.94 13.18 11.30
C LEU A 149 -5.17 14.53 11.98
N TYR A 150 -4.18 15.43 11.96
CA TYR A 150 -4.33 16.79 12.49
C TYR A 150 -5.37 17.62 11.71
N LEU A 151 -5.50 17.39 10.40
CA LEU A 151 -6.48 18.07 9.54
C LEU A 151 -7.90 17.47 9.61
N SER A 152 -8.05 16.25 10.16
CA SER A 152 -9.31 15.49 10.21
C SER A 152 -10.20 15.93 11.37
#